data_AF-A0A261QD41-F1
#
_entry.id   AF-A0A261QD41-F1
#
_cell.length_a   1.000
_cell.length_b   1.000
_cell.length_c   1.000
_cell.angle_alpha   90.00
_cell.angle_beta   90.00
_cell.angle_gamma   90.00
#
_symmetry.space_group_name_H-M   'P 1'
#
loop_
_entity.id
_entity.type
_entity.pdbx_description
1 polymer ?
#
loop_
_entity_poly.entity_id
_entity_poly.type
_entity_poly.pdbx_seq_one_letter_code
_entity_poly.pdbx_strand_id
1 'polypeptide(L)'
;MQLTKEEYYHVLCAVEELASKQMNTDINNYRTEVLEVLCETLGFQQSLFWLVDENKQLIDPILLNIEEQTLKEYDRYFYLSRREDSHLKEC
;
A
#
# COMPACT_ATOMS: atom_id res chain seq x y z
N MET A 1 10.96 -13.92 -11.30
CA MET A 1 12.11 -13.12 -10.82
C MET A 1 12.74 -13.87 -9.67
N GLN A 2 14.01 -14.29 -9.76
CA GLN A 2 14.73 -14.89 -8.64
C GLN A 2 15.58 -13.79 -8.00
N LEU A 3 15.36 -13.55 -6.72
CA LEU A 3 16.18 -12.61 -5.94
C LEU A 3 17.58 -13.19 -5.76
N THR A 4 18.58 -12.34 -5.83
CA THR A 4 19.93 -12.66 -5.38
C THR A 4 19.95 -12.82 -3.86
N LYS A 5 21.00 -13.47 -3.33
CA LYS A 5 21.17 -13.63 -1.88
C LYS A 5 21.26 -12.27 -1.16
N GLU A 6 21.85 -11.28 -1.80
CA GLU A 6 22.01 -9.92 -1.28
C GLU A 6 20.66 -9.20 -1.22
N GLU A 7 19.88 -9.24 -2.31
CA GLU A 7 18.51 -8.70 -2.34
C GLU A 7 17.61 -9.35 -1.30
N TYR A 8 17.71 -10.67 -1.11
CA TYR A 8 16.96 -11.39 -0.07
C TYR A 8 17.33 -10.90 1.34
N TYR A 9 18.61 -10.67 1.59
CA TYR A 9 19.09 -10.15 2.87
C TYR A 9 18.55 -8.73 3.12
N HIS A 10 18.58 -7.86 2.12
CA HIS A 10 18.03 -6.51 2.22
C HIS A 10 16.53 -6.51 2.53
N VAL A 11 15.75 -7.37 1.86
CA VAL A 11 14.33 -7.54 2.17
C VAL A 11 14.12 -8.01 3.60
N LEU A 12 14.91 -8.98 4.08
CA LEU A 12 14.80 -9.47 5.44
C LEU A 12 15.06 -8.35 6.47
N CYS A 13 16.14 -7.59 6.29
CA CYS A 13 16.45 -6.46 7.17
C CYS A 13 15.35 -5.40 7.17
N ALA A 14 14.81 -5.06 6.00
CA ALA A 14 13.70 -4.13 5.86
C ALA A 14 12.44 -4.60 6.63
N VAL A 15 12.10 -5.89 6.54
CA VAL A 15 10.95 -6.46 7.24
C VAL A 15 11.17 -6.44 8.77
N GLU A 16 12.38 -6.80 9.23
CA GLU A 16 12.73 -6.75 10.66
C GLU A 16 12.67 -5.32 11.21
N GLU A 17 13.18 -4.34 10.46
CA GLU A 17 13.11 -2.93 10.82
C GLU A 17 11.66 -2.46 10.96
N LEU A 18 10.81 -2.73 9.97
CA LEU A 18 9.39 -2.37 10.00
C LEU A 18 8.67 -3.01 11.19
N ALA A 19 8.92 -4.29 11.47
CA ALA A 19 8.32 -4.98 12.61
C ALA A 19 8.70 -4.33 13.96
N SER A 20 9.96 -3.85 14.08
CA SER A 20 10.41 -3.16 15.29
C SER A 20 9.75 -1.79 15.49
N LYS A 21 9.49 -1.05 14.39
CA LYS A 21 8.86 0.27 14.43
C LYS A 21 7.34 0.20 14.67
N GLN A 22 6.69 -0.87 14.23
CA GLN A 22 5.25 -1.08 14.43
C GLN A 22 4.84 -0.99 15.91
N MET A 23 5.69 -1.42 16.85
CA MET A 23 5.35 -1.46 18.28
C MET A 23 5.31 -0.07 18.94
N ASN A 24 5.82 0.99 18.28
CA ASN A 24 6.04 2.30 18.91
C ASN A 24 5.46 3.49 18.13
N THR A 25 4.75 3.25 17.02
CA THR A 25 4.28 4.31 16.10
C THR A 25 2.77 4.25 15.90
N ASP A 26 2.14 5.37 15.55
CA ASP A 26 0.76 5.34 15.08
C ASP A 26 0.67 4.70 13.68
N ILE A 27 -0.54 4.26 13.33
CA ILE A 27 -0.79 3.51 12.11
C ILE A 27 -0.41 4.26 10.83
N ASN A 28 -0.54 5.59 10.77
CA ASN A 28 -0.23 6.34 9.55
C ASN A 28 1.27 6.55 9.40
N ASN A 29 1.98 6.80 10.50
CA ASN A 29 3.44 6.84 10.50
C ASN A 29 4.03 5.49 10.09
N TYR A 30 3.55 4.39 10.68
CA TYR A 30 3.98 3.05 10.28
C TYR A 30 3.79 2.78 8.78
N ARG A 31 2.61 3.11 8.25
CA ARG A 31 2.31 2.93 6.82
C ARG A 31 3.20 3.78 5.92
N THR A 32 3.56 4.98 6.34
CA THR A 32 4.48 5.85 5.61
C THR A 32 5.88 5.23 5.57
N GLU A 33 6.38 4.76 6.72
CA GLU A 33 7.67 4.07 6.82
C GLU A 33 7.72 2.81 5.94
N VAL A 34 6.62 2.04 5.87
CA VAL A 34 6.54 0.88 4.96
C VAL A 34 6.78 1.32 3.51
N LEU A 35 6.12 2.40 3.05
CA LEU A 35 6.29 2.87 1.68
C LEU A 35 7.72 3.37 1.43
N GLU A 36 8.31 4.09 2.38
CA GLU A 36 9.70 4.57 2.31
C GLU A 36 10.68 3.41 2.20
N VAL A 37 10.57 2.40 3.06
CA VAL A 37 11.43 1.21 3.03
C VAL A 37 11.29 0.45 1.71
N LEU A 38 10.08 0.32 1.16
CA LEU A 38 9.88 -0.29 -0.16
C LEU A 38 10.54 0.53 -1.28
N CYS A 39 10.51 1.86 -1.18
CA CYS A 39 11.19 2.72 -2.15
C CYS A 39 12.71 2.58 -2.05
N GLU A 40 13.27 2.64 -0.84
CA GLU A 40 14.72 2.59 -0.60
C GLU A 40 15.32 1.20 -0.86
N THR A 41 14.63 0.14 -0.43
CA THR A 41 15.15 -1.23 -0.47
C THR A 41 14.86 -1.93 -1.79
N LEU A 42 13.67 -1.70 -2.36
CA LEU A 42 13.21 -2.42 -3.55
C LEU A 42 13.13 -1.52 -4.79
N GLY A 43 13.42 -0.23 -4.65
CA GLY A 43 13.43 0.72 -5.77
C GLY A 43 12.03 1.06 -6.29
N PHE A 44 10.96 0.76 -5.53
CA PHE A 44 9.60 1.13 -5.92
C PHE A 44 9.37 2.63 -5.73
N GLN A 45 9.64 3.39 -6.79
CA GLN A 45 9.59 4.86 -6.75
C GLN A 45 8.19 5.44 -6.54
N GLN A 46 7.15 4.67 -6.85
CA GLN A 46 5.75 5.04 -6.67
C GLN A 46 5.02 3.90 -5.99
N SER A 47 4.38 4.19 -4.87
CA SER A 47 3.69 3.18 -4.09
C SER A 47 2.53 3.78 -3.30
N LEU A 48 1.57 2.92 -2.95
CA LEU A 48 0.41 3.29 -2.16
C LEU A 48 0.12 2.21 -1.13
N PHE A 49 -0.47 2.63 -0.01
CA PHE A 49 -0.91 1.73 1.05
C PHE A 49 -2.39 2.00 1.29
N TRP A 50 -3.26 1.00 1.11
CA TRP A 50 -4.66 1.07 1.52
C TRP A 50 -4.90 0.33 2.83
N LEU A 51 -5.82 0.81 3.65
CA LEU A 51 -6.45 -0.01 4.67
C LEU A 51 -7.64 -0.76 4.07
N VAL A 52 -8.08 -1.80 4.77
CA VAL A 52 -9.25 -2.59 4.40
C VAL A 52 -10.26 -2.49 5.53
N ASP A 53 -11.48 -2.06 5.22
CA ASP A 53 -12.58 -2.00 6.19
C ASP A 53 -13.24 -3.38 6.39
N GLU A 54 -14.24 -3.44 7.27
CA GLU A 54 -14.99 -4.66 7.58
C GLU A 54 -15.74 -5.23 6.37
N ASN A 55 -16.09 -4.38 5.39
CA ASN A 55 -16.76 -4.75 4.14
C ASN A 55 -15.76 -5.13 3.03
N LYS A 56 -14.49 -5.34 3.39
CA LYS A 56 -13.38 -5.63 2.48
C LYS A 56 -13.14 -4.53 1.44
N GLN A 57 -13.52 -3.29 1.77
CA GLN A 57 -13.29 -2.13 0.93
C GLN A 57 -11.96 -1.47 1.27
N LEU A 58 -11.27 -1.00 0.24
CA LEU A 58 -10.08 -0.19 0.36
C LEU A 58 -10.48 1.21 0.86
N ILE A 59 -9.87 1.64 1.96
CA ILE A 59 -10.12 2.93 2.61
C ILE A 59 -8.80 3.62 3.03
N ASP A 60 -8.88 4.93 3.25
CA ASP A 60 -7.82 5.79 3.82
C ASP A 60 -6.43 5.61 3.19
N PRO A 61 -6.23 5.84 1.88
CA PRO A 61 -4.95 5.60 1.21
C PRO A 61 -3.85 6.56 1.68
N ILE A 62 -2.62 6.05 1.80
CA ILE A 62 -1.39 6.87 1.91
C ILE A 62 -0.58 6.64 0.63
N LEU A 63 -0.04 7.73 0.09
CA LEU A 63 0.67 7.78 -1.19
C LEU A 63 2.13 8.14 -0.98
N LEU A 64 3.01 7.47 -1.71
CA LEU A 64 4.40 7.86 -1.87
C LEU A 64 4.68 8.15 -3.34
N ASN A 65 4.99 9.41 -3.65
CA ASN A 65 5.32 9.90 -5.00
C ASN A 65 4.26 9.62 -6.08
N ILE A 66 3.01 9.41 -5.68
CA ILE A 66 1.85 9.34 -6.58
C ILE A 66 1.07 10.63 -6.46
N GLU A 67 0.78 11.26 -7.59
CA GLU A 67 -0.08 12.45 -7.62
C GLU A 67 -1.49 12.10 -7.16
N GLU A 68 -2.05 12.92 -6.28
CA GLU A 68 -3.41 12.72 -5.75
C GLU A 68 -4.46 12.68 -6.87
N GLN A 69 -4.23 13.39 -7.98
CA GLN A 69 -5.09 13.38 -9.15
C GLN A 69 -5.17 11.99 -9.81
N THR A 70 -4.05 11.28 -9.90
CA THR A 70 -3.98 9.91 -10.44
C THR A 70 -4.84 8.96 -9.62
N LEU A 71 -4.81 9.09 -8.29
CA LEU A 71 -5.66 8.29 -7.40
C LEU A 71 -7.15 8.61 -7.63
N LYS A 72 -7.51 9.89 -7.74
CA LYS A 72 -8.90 10.32 -7.99
C LYS A 72 -9.45 9.76 -9.31
N GLU A 73 -8.62 9.73 -10.35
CA GLU A 73 -8.98 9.14 -11.64
C GLU A 73 -9.14 7.62 -11.53
N TYR A 74 -8.20 6.95 -10.85
CA TYR A 74 -8.30 5.53 -10.59
C TYR A 74 -9.60 5.18 -9.86
N ASP A 75 -9.91 5.92 -8.81
CA ASP A 75 -11.12 5.72 -8.02
C ASP A 75 -12.38 5.92 -8.86
N ARG A 76 -12.42 6.98 -9.69
CA ARG A 76 -13.56 7.29 -10.55
C ARG A 76 -13.83 6.21 -11.59
N TYR A 77 -12.80 5.67 -12.23
CA TYR A 77 -12.97 4.81 -13.40
C TYR A 77 -12.93 3.31 -13.08
N PHE A 78 -12.25 2.92 -12.00
CA PHE A 78 -11.95 1.51 -11.74
C PHE A 78 -12.45 1.02 -10.38
N TYR A 79 -12.48 1.88 -9.35
CA TYR A 79 -12.80 1.45 -8.00
C TYR A 79 -14.27 1.68 -7.62
N LEU A 80 -14.77 2.91 -7.77
CA LEU A 80 -16.16 3.26 -7.44
C LEU A 80 -17.14 2.69 -8.46
N SER A 81 -16.81 2.70 -9.75
CA SER A 81 -17.65 2.09 -10.79
C SER A 81 -17.92 0.60 -10.54
N ARG A 82 -16.98 -0.11 -9.87
CA ARG A 82 -17.15 -1.51 -9.51
C ARG A 82 -18.02 -1.75 -8.28
N ARG A 83 -18.22 -0.75 -7.41
CA ARG A 83 -19.13 -0.86 -6.24
C ARG A 83 -20.59 -0.88 -6.68
N GLU A 84 -20.94 -0.08 -7.68
CA GLU A 84 -22.31 -0.01 -8.20
C GLU A 84 -22.71 -1.31 -8.90
N ASP A 85 -21.80 -1.95 -9.63
CA ASP A 85 -22.05 -3.23 -10.30
C ASP A 85 -22.18 -4.43 -9.33
N SER A 86 -21.55 -4.37 -8.14
CA SER A 86 -21.68 -5.42 -7.13
C SER A 86 -23.03 -5.44 -6.42
N HIS A 87 -23.70 -4.29 -6.29
CA HIS A 87 -25.04 -4.23 -5.67
C HIS A 87 -26.16 -4.72 -6.60
N LEU A 88 -25.92 -4.81 -7.91
CA LEU A 88 -26.89 -5.28 -8.90
C LEU A 88 -26.93 -6.81 -9.06
N LYS A 89 -26.05 -7.56 -8.39
CA LYS A 89 -26.02 -9.05 -8.44
C LYS A 89 -26.71 -9.74 -7.27
N GLU A 90 -27.32 -8.99 -6.36
CA GLU A 90 -28.04 -9.53 -5.19
C GLU A 90 -29.58 -9.37 -5.28
N CYS A 91 -30.14 -9.18 -6.49
CA CYS A 91 -31.59 -9.19 -6.74
C CYS A 91 -31.99 -10.36 -7.64
#